data_AF-A0A2M9PBA3-F1
#
_entry.id   AF-A0A2M9PBA3-F1
#
_cell.length_a   1.000
_cell.length_b   1.000
_cell.length_c   1.000
_cell.angle_alpha   90.00
_cell.angle_beta   90.00
_cell.angle_gamma   90.00
#
_symmetry.space_group_name_H-M   'P 1'
#
loop_
_entity.id
_entity.type
_entity.pdbx_description
1 polymer ?
#
loop_
_entity_poly.entity_id
_entity_poly.type
_entity_poly.pdbx_seq_one_letter_code
_entity_poly.pdbx_strand_id
1 'polypeptide(L)'
;MAEDLVASGEVPGLAIGVVHDDEAVWLAGFGLRKAGRSETVDADTVFQLASLSKPISATVVAALVGRDVLDWGDRIADLDPGFALHDPYPSAEVTVRDLFNHRSGLPGSAGDDLEQIGFDRATVMRRLRLVPPWASFRAGYSYSNAGLTAGAL
;
A
#
# COMPACT_ATOMS: atom_id res chain seq x y z
N MET A 1 25.76 4.37 12.94
CA MET A 1 24.94 4.05 11.75
C MET A 1 24.03 5.20 11.35
N ALA A 2 23.03 5.60 12.16
CA ALA A 2 22.12 6.68 11.79
C ALA A 2 22.83 8.02 11.55
N GLU A 3 23.72 8.40 12.47
CA GLU A 3 24.58 9.58 12.34
C GLU A 3 25.50 9.49 11.13
N ASP A 4 26.06 8.31 10.85
CA ASP A 4 26.95 8.08 9.69
C ASP A 4 26.21 8.26 8.37
N LEU A 5 24.97 7.76 8.23
CA LEU A 5 24.14 7.92 7.03
C LEU A 5 23.79 9.39 6.74
N VAL A 6 23.59 10.18 7.80
CA VAL A 6 23.37 11.62 7.68
C VAL A 6 24.68 12.34 7.35
N ALA A 7 25.77 11.98 8.00
CA ALA A 7 27.09 12.58 7.78
C ALA A 7 27.67 12.27 6.40
N SER A 8 27.40 11.07 5.85
CA SER A 8 27.78 10.68 4.49
C SER A 8 26.94 11.34 3.40
N GLY A 9 25.80 11.93 3.78
CA GLY A 9 24.86 12.58 2.86
C GLY A 9 23.97 11.61 2.09
N GLU A 10 23.87 10.35 2.50
CA GLU A 10 22.98 9.35 1.88
C GLU A 10 21.50 9.70 2.09
N VAL A 11 21.16 10.26 3.24
CA VAL A 11 19.83 10.84 3.52
C VAL A 11 19.96 12.19 4.22
N PRO A 12 19.06 13.16 3.97
CA PRO A 12 19.05 14.43 4.69
C PRO A 12 18.81 14.27 6.19
N GLY A 13 17.97 13.30 6.56
CA GLY A 13 17.61 13.00 7.94
C GLY A 13 16.73 11.75 8.02
N LEU A 14 16.61 11.19 9.22
CA LEU A 14 15.83 9.98 9.51
C LEU A 14 15.35 10.00 10.96
N ALA A 15 14.30 9.24 11.26
CA ALA A 15 13.82 9.00 12.62
C ALA A 15 13.83 7.50 12.93
N ILE A 16 14.09 7.14 14.18
CA ILE A 16 14.04 5.76 14.67
C ILE A 16 13.24 5.74 15.97
N GLY A 17 12.30 4.80 16.06
CA GLY A 17 11.60 4.47 17.29
C GLY A 17 11.76 2.99 17.64
N VAL A 18 11.91 2.70 18.93
CA VAL A 18 11.96 1.34 19.48
C VAL A 18 10.82 1.21 20.49
N VAL A 19 10.00 0.19 20.28
CA VAL A 19 8.87 -0.16 21.17
C VAL A 19 9.13 -1.54 21.76
N HIS A 20 8.94 -1.68 23.07
CA HIS A 20 9.05 -2.94 23.81
C HIS A 20 7.97 -2.96 24.88
N ASP A 21 7.27 -4.10 25.02
CA ASP A 21 6.15 -4.25 25.97
C ASP A 21 5.13 -3.11 25.92
N ASP A 22 4.71 -2.75 24.70
CA ASP A 22 3.78 -1.65 24.40
C ASP A 22 4.26 -0.24 24.81
N GLU A 23 5.53 -0.09 25.20
CA GLU A 23 6.15 1.19 25.57
C GLU A 23 7.20 1.64 24.54
N ALA A 24 7.15 2.91 24.15
CA ALA A 24 8.21 3.53 23.35
C ALA A 24 9.45 3.77 24.22
N VAL A 25 10.35 2.79 24.27
CA VAL A 25 11.57 2.84 25.09
C VAL A 25 12.66 3.76 24.52
N TRP A 26 12.56 4.13 23.23
CA TRP A 26 13.48 5.07 22.60
C TRP A 26 12.88 5.71 21.34
N LEU A 27 13.04 7.04 21.20
CA LEU A 27 12.66 7.81 20.02
C LEU A 27 13.78 8.82 19.73
N ALA A 28 14.31 8.84 18.51
CA ALA A 28 15.33 9.80 18.10
C ALA A 28 15.20 10.22 16.64
N GLY A 29 15.45 11.50 16.39
CA GLY A 29 15.60 12.09 15.07
C GLY A 29 17.07 12.43 14.78
N PHE A 30 17.47 12.30 13.52
CA PHE A 30 18.81 12.58 13.04
C PHE A 30 18.74 13.44 11.78
N GLY A 31 19.66 14.39 11.66
CA GLY A 31 19.77 15.24 10.47
C GLY A 31 18.62 16.23 10.29
N LEU A 32 18.35 16.57 9.04
CA LEU A 32 17.47 17.66 8.60
C LEU A 32 16.17 17.11 8.01
N ARG A 33 15.05 17.79 8.27
CA ARG A 33 13.75 17.46 7.65
C ARG A 33 13.78 17.65 6.13
N LYS A 34 14.60 18.59 5.65
CA LYS A 34 14.72 18.95 4.25
C LYS A 34 16.15 19.35 3.92
N ALA A 35 16.67 18.84 2.81
CA ALA A 35 17.99 19.24 2.31
C ALA A 35 18.06 20.75 2.06
N GLY A 36 19.16 21.38 2.51
CA GLY A 36 19.37 22.82 2.38
C GLY A 36 18.55 23.69 3.33
N ARG A 37 17.91 23.10 4.35
CA ARG A 37 17.15 23.78 5.41
C ARG A 37 17.73 23.47 6.78
N SER A 38 17.41 24.26 7.81
CA SER A 38 18.02 24.12 9.15
C SER A 38 17.18 23.31 10.12
N GLU A 39 15.92 23.04 9.77
CA GLU A 39 14.97 22.31 10.59
C GLU A 39 15.40 20.85 10.75
N THR A 40 15.60 20.41 11.99
CA THR A 40 16.05 19.05 12.32
C THR A 40 14.88 18.08 12.43
N VAL A 41 15.13 16.81 12.13
CA VAL A 41 14.16 15.73 12.41
C VAL A 41 13.98 15.59 13.92
N ASP A 42 12.73 15.45 14.35
CA ASP A 42 12.32 15.19 15.73
C ASP A 42 11.19 14.13 15.75
N ALA A 43 10.70 13.80 16.95
CA ALA A 43 9.65 12.81 17.14
C ALA A 43 8.30 13.17 16.47
N ASP A 44 8.08 14.45 16.18
CA ASP A 44 6.85 14.95 15.56
C ASP A 44 6.98 15.15 14.04
N THR A 45 8.14 14.83 13.46
CA THR A 45 8.37 14.97 12.02
C THR A 45 7.58 13.92 11.23
N VAL A 46 6.73 14.39 10.31
CA VAL A 46 5.89 13.52 9.47
C VAL A 46 6.64 13.08 8.22
N PHE A 47 6.63 11.76 7.97
CA PHE A 47 7.19 11.13 6.78
C PHE A 47 6.08 10.47 5.94
N GLN A 48 6.30 10.38 4.63
CA GLN A 48 5.47 9.55 3.77
C GLN A 48 5.77 8.08 4.02
N LEU A 49 4.77 7.30 4.44
CA LEU A 49 4.93 5.89 4.81
C LEU A 49 5.16 4.95 3.61
N ALA A 50 4.83 5.41 2.40
CA ALA A 50 4.86 4.61 1.19
C ALA A 50 4.17 3.24 1.43
N SER A 51 4.85 2.13 1.10
CA SER A 51 4.31 0.78 1.25
C SER A 51 4.04 0.34 2.69
N LEU A 52 4.54 1.03 3.73
CA LEU A 52 4.13 0.79 5.11
C LEU A 52 2.68 1.19 5.39
N SER A 53 2.02 1.87 4.44
CA SER A 53 0.58 2.13 4.48
C SER A 53 -0.27 0.86 4.32
N LYS A 54 0.25 -0.18 3.65
CA LYS A 54 -0.48 -1.44 3.37
C LYS A 54 -0.88 -2.22 4.63
N PRO A 55 0.01 -2.49 5.61
CA PRO A 55 -0.41 -3.15 6.85
C PRO A 55 -1.44 -2.33 7.65
N ILE A 56 -1.40 -1.00 7.58
CA ILE A 56 -2.43 -0.16 8.19
C ILE A 56 -3.79 -0.42 7.51
N SER A 57 -3.83 -0.38 6.17
CA SER A 57 -5.04 -0.72 5.40
C SER A 57 -5.55 -2.13 5.71
N ALA A 58 -4.67 -3.12 5.75
CA ALA A 58 -5.01 -4.50 6.10
C ALA A 58 -5.58 -4.62 7.53
N THR A 59 -5.08 -3.83 8.48
CA THR A 59 -5.57 -3.79 9.86
C THR A 59 -7.00 -3.23 9.93
N VAL A 60 -7.29 -2.17 9.17
CA VAL A 60 -8.64 -1.60 9.06
C VAL A 60 -9.61 -2.62 8.47
N VAL A 61 -9.25 -3.28 7.36
CA VAL A 61 -10.09 -4.31 6.74
C VAL A 61 -10.27 -5.52 7.67
N ALA A 62 -9.22 -5.97 8.34
CA ALA A 62 -9.31 -7.05 9.33
C ALA A 62 -10.27 -6.70 10.49
N ALA A 63 -10.30 -5.44 10.93
CA ALA A 63 -11.24 -4.99 11.94
C ALA A 63 -12.70 -5.01 11.44
N LEU A 64 -12.95 -4.73 10.15
CA LEU A 64 -14.27 -4.85 9.55
C LEU A 64 -14.69 -6.32 9.43
N VAL A 65 -13.77 -7.21 9.06
CA VAL A 65 -14.01 -8.66 9.07
C VAL A 65 -14.35 -9.17 10.47
N GLY A 66 -13.59 -8.75 11.48
CA GLY A 66 -13.87 -9.12 12.87
C GLY A 66 -15.18 -8.57 13.44
N ARG A 67 -15.85 -7.67 12.71
CA ARG A 67 -17.18 -7.11 13.04
C ARG A 67 -18.29 -7.64 12.14
N ASP A 68 -18.01 -8.66 11.33
CA ASP A 68 -18.94 -9.25 10.37
C ASP A 68 -19.52 -8.23 9.35
N VAL A 69 -18.77 -7.16 9.04
CA VAL A 69 -19.17 -6.15 8.04
C VAL A 69 -18.87 -6.64 6.62
N LEU A 70 -17.81 -7.44 6.45
CA LEU A 70 -17.41 -8.10 5.21
C LEU A 70 -16.62 -9.38 5.55
N ASP A 71 -16.46 -10.31 4.61
CA ASP A 71 -15.58 -11.47 4.74
C ASP A 71 -14.38 -11.36 3.78
N TRP A 72 -13.26 -11.98 4.15
CA TRP A 72 -12.10 -12.10 3.26
C TRP A 72 -12.43 -12.78 1.92
N GLY A 73 -13.42 -13.68 1.91
CA GLY A 73 -13.93 -14.40 0.74
C GLY A 73 -14.93 -13.60 -0.09
N ASP A 74 -15.34 -12.40 0.33
CA ASP A 74 -16.26 -11.58 -0.46
C ASP A 74 -15.61 -11.21 -1.79
N ARG A 75 -16.40 -11.32 -2.86
CA ARG A 75 -15.97 -10.99 -4.21
C ARG A 75 -16.05 -9.49 -4.39
N ILE A 76 -15.02 -8.92 -5.01
CA ILE A 76 -14.96 -7.48 -5.26
C ILE A 76 -16.11 -7.04 -6.18
N ALA A 77 -16.53 -7.88 -7.13
CA ALA A 77 -17.67 -7.60 -7.98
C ALA A 77 -19.00 -7.42 -7.22
N ASP A 78 -19.14 -8.02 -6.03
CA ASP A 78 -20.33 -7.86 -5.19
C ASP A 78 -20.27 -6.55 -4.37
N LEU A 79 -19.06 -6.05 -4.08
CA LEU A 79 -18.80 -4.85 -3.26
C LEU A 79 -18.65 -3.57 -4.11
N ASP A 80 -18.03 -3.68 -5.29
CA ASP A 80 -17.90 -2.65 -6.32
C ASP A 80 -18.30 -3.25 -7.68
N PRO A 81 -19.58 -3.16 -8.07
CA PRO A 81 -20.06 -3.68 -9.36
C PRO A 81 -19.42 -3.01 -10.59
N GLY A 82 -18.74 -1.88 -10.41
CA GLY A 82 -18.00 -1.21 -11.47
C GLY A 82 -16.60 -1.79 -11.69
N PHE A 83 -16.09 -2.59 -10.75
CA PHE A 83 -14.76 -3.17 -10.79
C PHE A 83 -14.64 -4.25 -11.87
N ALA A 84 -13.52 -4.24 -12.58
CA ALA A 84 -13.16 -5.30 -13.52
C ALA A 84 -11.65 -5.37 -13.71
N LEU A 85 -11.15 -6.59 -13.87
CA LEU A 85 -9.82 -6.91 -14.36
C LEU A 85 -9.87 -7.16 -15.88
N HIS A 86 -8.72 -7.50 -16.47
CA HIS A 86 -8.61 -7.74 -17.91
C HIS A 86 -9.54 -8.86 -18.39
N ASP A 87 -9.54 -9.99 -17.68
CA ASP A 87 -10.29 -11.18 -18.05
C ASP A 87 -11.64 -11.25 -17.29
N PRO A 88 -12.70 -11.77 -17.91
CA PRO A 88 -14.01 -11.87 -17.27
C PRO A 88 -14.03 -12.74 -16.01
N TYR A 89 -13.33 -13.88 -16.02
CA TYR A 89 -13.35 -14.81 -14.88
C TYR A 89 -12.69 -14.21 -13.61
N PRO A 90 -11.46 -13.68 -13.65
CA PRO A 90 -10.87 -12.98 -12.50
C PRO A 90 -11.69 -11.76 -12.07
N SER A 91 -12.33 -11.04 -13.00
CA SER A 91 -13.21 -9.91 -12.65
C SER A 91 -14.39 -10.35 -11.78
N ALA A 92 -14.98 -11.51 -12.08
CA ALA A 92 -16.12 -12.05 -11.33
C ALA A 92 -15.71 -12.70 -10.00
N GLU A 93 -14.50 -13.26 -9.90
CA GLU A 93 -14.12 -14.17 -8.82
C GLU A 93 -13.02 -13.67 -7.87
N VAL A 94 -12.40 -12.52 -8.18
CA VAL A 94 -11.39 -11.95 -7.27
C VAL A 94 -12.02 -11.52 -5.95
N THR A 95 -11.40 -11.93 -4.86
CA THR A 95 -11.86 -11.66 -3.50
C THR A 95 -11.01 -10.60 -2.79
N VAL A 96 -11.51 -10.08 -1.67
CA VAL A 96 -10.74 -9.23 -0.75
C VAL A 96 -9.42 -9.91 -0.37
N ARG A 97 -9.46 -11.22 -0.05
CA ARG A 97 -8.28 -12.03 0.25
C ARG A 97 -7.27 -12.05 -0.88
N ASP A 98 -7.72 -12.26 -2.12
CA ASP A 98 -6.84 -12.34 -3.30
C ASP A 98 -6.12 -11.01 -3.58
N LEU A 99 -6.74 -9.89 -3.23
CA LEU A 99 -6.13 -8.57 -3.39
C LEU A 99 -5.10 -8.30 -2.28
N PHE A 100 -5.46 -8.53 -1.01
CA PHE A 100 -4.54 -8.34 0.13
C PHE A 100 -3.39 -9.35 0.17
N ASN A 101 -3.50 -10.50 -0.51
CA ASN A 101 -2.43 -11.48 -0.63
C ASN A 101 -1.63 -11.39 -1.94
N HIS A 102 -1.88 -10.38 -2.78
CA HIS A 102 -1.18 -10.15 -4.05
C HIS A 102 -1.31 -11.31 -5.08
N ARG A 103 -2.49 -11.94 -5.17
CA ARG A 103 -2.76 -13.08 -6.09
C ARG A 103 -3.83 -12.84 -7.14
N SER A 104 -4.21 -11.58 -7.38
CA SER A 104 -5.16 -11.21 -8.44
C SER A 104 -4.63 -11.42 -9.86
N GLY A 105 -3.31 -11.55 -10.03
CA GLY A 105 -2.66 -11.60 -11.34
C GLY A 105 -2.32 -10.22 -11.92
N LEU A 106 -2.67 -9.13 -11.23
CA LEU A 106 -2.25 -7.78 -11.63
C LEU A 106 -0.71 -7.65 -11.61
N PRO A 107 -0.10 -7.03 -12.65
CA PRO A 107 1.28 -6.58 -12.57
C PRO A 107 1.48 -5.60 -11.41
N GLY A 108 2.70 -5.55 -10.88
CA GLY A 108 2.93 -4.78 -9.66
C GLY A 108 2.72 -3.27 -9.81
N SER A 109 3.08 -2.74 -10.98
CA SER A 109 2.93 -1.34 -11.35
C SER A 109 1.58 -0.99 -11.98
N ALA A 110 0.62 -1.92 -11.98
CA ALA A 110 -0.68 -1.68 -12.61
C ALA A 110 -1.35 -0.44 -11.98
N GLY A 111 -1.54 0.60 -12.78
CA GLY A 111 -2.16 1.86 -12.35
C GLY A 111 -1.21 2.94 -11.82
N ASP A 112 0.03 2.58 -11.44
CA ASP A 112 1.00 3.51 -10.84
C ASP A 112 1.33 4.68 -11.78
N ASP A 113 1.54 4.40 -13.08
CA ASP A 113 1.85 5.44 -14.07
C ASP A 113 0.71 6.46 -14.22
N LEU A 114 -0.55 6.00 -14.11
CA LEU A 114 -1.71 6.87 -14.20
C LEU A 114 -1.82 7.77 -12.96
N GLU A 115 -1.57 7.23 -11.78
CA GLU A 115 -1.50 8.01 -10.55
C GLU A 115 -0.38 9.07 -10.62
N GLN A 116 0.81 8.68 -11.09
CA GLN A 116 1.97 9.59 -11.21
C GLN A 116 1.70 10.79 -12.13
N ILE A 117 0.92 10.61 -13.20
CA ILE A 117 0.55 11.69 -14.12
C ILE A 117 -0.76 12.40 -13.72
N GLY A 118 -1.28 12.13 -12.51
CA GLY A 118 -2.34 12.91 -11.88
C GLY A 118 -3.77 12.44 -12.16
N PHE A 119 -3.98 11.21 -12.65
CA PHE A 119 -5.33 10.66 -12.72
C PHE A 119 -5.88 10.33 -11.33
N ASP A 120 -7.19 10.52 -11.15
CA ASP A 120 -7.86 10.22 -9.90
C ASP A 120 -7.99 8.70 -9.65
N ARG A 121 -8.19 8.33 -8.38
CA ARG A 121 -8.35 6.93 -7.93
C ARG A 121 -9.40 6.18 -8.77
N ALA A 122 -10.55 6.80 -9.00
CA ALA A 122 -11.64 6.18 -9.75
C ALA A 122 -11.24 5.84 -11.20
N THR A 123 -10.46 6.72 -11.86
CA THR A 123 -9.96 6.48 -13.20
C THR A 123 -8.88 5.41 -13.23
N VAL A 124 -7.96 5.41 -12.26
CA VAL A 124 -6.94 4.37 -12.13
C VAL A 124 -7.60 3.00 -11.95
N MET A 125 -8.51 2.85 -10.99
CA MET A 125 -9.21 1.58 -10.71
C MET A 125 -10.03 1.11 -11.92
N ARG A 126 -10.79 2.00 -12.56
CA ARG A 126 -11.58 1.65 -13.75
C ARG A 126 -10.70 1.16 -14.90
N ARG A 127 -9.49 1.67 -15.04
CA ARG A 127 -8.55 1.31 -16.12
C ARG A 127 -7.75 0.03 -15.85
N LEU A 128 -7.84 -0.58 -14.67
CA LEU A 128 -7.23 -1.89 -14.41
C LEU A 128 -7.73 -2.97 -15.38
N ARG A 129 -8.97 -2.86 -15.87
CA ARG A 129 -9.52 -3.73 -16.94
C ARG A 129 -8.73 -3.71 -18.26
N LEU A 130 -7.91 -2.69 -18.46
CA LEU A 130 -7.10 -2.55 -19.68
C LEU A 130 -5.68 -3.11 -19.51
N VAL A 131 -5.32 -3.54 -18.29
CA VAL A 131 -3.96 -4.00 -17.96
C VAL A 131 -3.90 -5.52 -18.09
N PRO A 132 -3.12 -6.09 -19.04
CA PRO A 132 -2.94 -7.53 -19.14
C PRO A 132 -2.38 -8.13 -17.83
N PRO A 133 -2.79 -9.34 -17.45
CA PRO A 133 -2.30 -9.97 -16.23
C PRO A 133 -0.82 -10.36 -16.36
N TRP A 134 -0.07 -10.29 -15.25
CA TRP A 134 1.30 -10.80 -15.16
C TRP A 134 1.34 -12.33 -15.16
N ALA A 135 0.34 -12.96 -14.54
CA ALA A 135 0.12 -14.40 -14.55
C ALA A 135 -1.38 -14.71 -14.43
N SER A 136 -1.77 -15.94 -14.74
CA SER A 136 -3.14 -16.40 -14.52
C SER A 136 -3.60 -16.18 -13.08
N PHE A 137 -4.89 -15.89 -12.90
CA PHE A 137 -5.47 -15.63 -11.59
C PHE A 137 -5.14 -16.74 -10.57
N ARG A 138 -4.64 -16.34 -9.40
CA ARG A 138 -4.14 -17.20 -8.31
C ARG A 138 -2.92 -18.07 -8.64
N ALA A 139 -2.35 -18.03 -9.85
CA ALA A 139 -1.23 -18.87 -10.25
C ALA A 139 0.13 -18.41 -9.70
N GLY A 140 0.23 -17.19 -9.15
CA GLY A 140 1.47 -16.68 -8.56
C GLY A 140 1.23 -15.47 -7.65
N TYR A 141 2.33 -14.96 -7.10
CA TYR A 141 2.39 -13.76 -6.27
C TYR A 141 2.96 -12.60 -7.07
N SER A 142 2.22 -11.49 -7.16
CA SER A 142 2.65 -10.26 -7.82
C SER A 142 2.30 -9.06 -6.94
N TYR A 143 3.31 -8.45 -6.33
CA TYR A 143 3.15 -7.31 -5.43
C TYR A 143 2.48 -6.14 -6.15
N SER A 144 1.20 -5.88 -5.89
CA SER A 144 0.39 -4.88 -6.60
C SER A 144 -0.09 -3.77 -5.67
N ASN A 145 0.21 -2.52 -6.02
CA ASN A 145 -0.28 -1.34 -5.31
C ASN A 145 -1.79 -1.16 -5.53
N ALA A 146 -2.23 -1.11 -6.79
CA ALA A 146 -3.64 -0.96 -7.13
C ALA A 146 -4.49 -2.15 -6.68
N GLY A 147 -3.92 -3.36 -6.62
CA GLY A 147 -4.59 -4.51 -6.03
C GLY A 147 -4.98 -4.26 -4.58
N LEU A 148 -4.05 -3.75 -3.76
CA LEU A 148 -4.32 -3.37 -2.37
C LEU A 148 -5.37 -2.25 -2.27
N THR A 149 -5.29 -1.25 -3.14
CA THR A 149 -6.29 -0.16 -3.18
C THR A 149 -7.68 -0.68 -3.49
N ALA A 150 -7.83 -1.58 -4.47
CA ALA A 150 -9.10 -2.18 -4.82
C ALA A 150 -9.67 -3.08 -3.70
N GLY A 151 -8.80 -3.74 -2.93
CA GLY A 151 -9.22 -4.60 -1.82
C GLY A 151 -9.75 -3.81 -0.62
N ALA A 152 -9.34 -2.55 -0.49
CA ALA A 152 -9.72 -1.68 0.62
C ALA A 152 -11.07 -0.96 0.44
N LEU A 153 -11.72 -1.08 -0.73
CA LEU A 153 -12.98 -0.42 -1.14
C LEU A 153 -12.91 1.13 -1.13
#